data_AF-A0A1X1YAF0-F1
#
_entry.id   AF-A0A1X1YAF0-F1
#
_cell.length_a   1.000
_cell.length_b   1.000
_cell.length_c   1.000
_cell.angle_alpha   90.00
_cell.angle_beta   90.00
_cell.angle_gamma   90.00
#
_symmetry.space_group_name_H-M   'P 1'
#
loop_
_entity.id
_entity.type
_entity.pdbx_description
1 polymer ?
#
loop_
_entity_poly.entity_id
_entity_poly.type
_entity_poly.pdbx_seq_one_letter_code
_entity_poly.pdbx_strand_id
1 'polypeptide(L)'
;MLDCMSKVSGITPRSMELFLAYAADAGNWGGSPLVGGNVGGAKEDRGNLTQLKQAGLITTFSDEPGSTWVRFTDVGRALATEHGIEIPDW
;
A
#
# COMPACT_ATOMS: atom_id res chain seq x y z
N MET A 1 6.45 18.52 -1.45
CA MET A 1 5.03 18.29 -1.11
C MET A 1 4.12 18.37 -2.34
N LEU A 2 4.20 19.43 -3.16
CA LEU A 2 3.38 19.60 -4.39
C LEU A 2 3.50 18.43 -5.41
N ASP A 3 4.71 17.92 -5.64
CA ASP A 3 4.97 16.81 -6.60
C ASP A 3 4.47 15.43 -6.12
N CYS A 4 4.37 15.21 -4.81
CA CYS A 4 3.89 13.92 -4.29
C CYS A 4 2.37 13.84 -4.40
N MET A 5 1.67 14.93 -4.05
CA MET A 5 0.21 15.01 -4.14
C MET A 5 -0.28 14.90 -5.58
N SER A 6 0.44 15.49 -6.55
CA SER A 6 0.10 15.35 -7.97
C SER A 6 0.21 13.90 -8.48
N LYS A 7 1.15 13.11 -7.96
CA LYS A 7 1.30 11.68 -8.27
C LYS A 7 0.24 10.82 -7.62
N VAL A 8 -0.17 11.12 -6.39
CA VAL A 8 -1.28 10.43 -5.71
C VAL A 8 -2.57 10.58 -6.51
N SER A 9 -2.88 11.78 -7.02
CA SER A 9 -4.03 12.00 -7.91
C SER A 9 -3.92 11.30 -9.28
N GLY A 10 -2.74 10.79 -9.64
CA GLY A 10 -2.47 10.13 -10.93
C GLY A 10 -2.55 8.59 -10.89
N ILE A 11 -2.83 7.98 -9.74
CA ILE A 11 -3.00 6.52 -9.67
C ILE A 11 -4.33 6.09 -10.30
N THR A 12 -4.39 4.87 -10.86
CA THR A 12 -5.64 4.35 -11.40
C THR A 12 -6.65 4.01 -10.30
N PRO A 13 -7.96 3.93 -10.60
CA PRO A 13 -8.95 3.43 -9.66
C PRO A 13 -8.59 2.04 -9.10
N ARG A 14 -8.03 1.15 -9.94
CA ARG A 14 -7.62 -0.18 -9.50
C ARG A 14 -6.43 -0.15 -8.54
N SER A 15 -5.48 0.76 -8.74
CA SER A 15 -4.39 1.00 -7.79
C SER A 15 -4.92 1.51 -6.46
N MET A 16 -5.89 2.44 -6.49
CA MET A 16 -6.54 2.94 -5.28
C MET A 16 -7.26 1.81 -4.52
N GLU A 17 -8.05 0.99 -5.21
CA GLU A 17 -8.71 -0.19 -4.61
C GLU A 17 -7.71 -1.12 -3.94
N LEU A 18 -6.61 -1.44 -4.62
CA LEU A 18 -5.56 -2.31 -4.08
C LEU A 18 -4.89 -1.69 -2.85
N PHE A 19 -4.62 -0.37 -2.87
CA PHE A 19 -4.07 0.35 -1.74
C PHE A 19 -5.00 0.28 -0.51
N LEU A 20 -6.28 0.58 -0.69
CA LEU A 20 -7.27 0.53 0.40
C LEU A 20 -7.47 -0.88 0.94
N ALA A 21 -7.42 -1.89 0.07
CA ALA A 21 -7.49 -3.30 0.48
C ALA A 21 -6.29 -3.68 1.36
N TYR A 22 -5.06 -3.29 1.00
CA TYR A 22 -3.90 -3.49 1.87
C TYR A 22 -4.04 -2.71 3.20
N ALA A 23 -4.49 -1.45 3.16
CA ALA A 23 -4.65 -0.64 4.36
C ALA A 23 -5.65 -1.28 5.34
N ALA A 24 -6.77 -1.79 4.84
CA ALA A 24 -7.78 -2.48 5.64
C ALA A 24 -7.28 -3.81 6.22
N ASP A 25 -6.43 -4.53 5.49
CA ASP A 25 -5.84 -5.80 5.95
C ASP A 25 -4.66 -5.60 6.92
N ALA A 26 -4.12 -4.39 7.03
CA ALA A 26 -2.89 -4.11 7.77
C ALA A 26 -2.96 -4.57 9.24
N GLY A 27 -4.14 -4.49 9.88
CA GLY A 27 -4.34 -4.96 11.25
C GLY A 27 -4.07 -6.45 11.47
N ASN A 28 -4.20 -7.28 10.44
CA ASN A 28 -3.92 -8.72 10.51
C ASN A 28 -2.41 -9.02 10.54
N TRP A 29 -1.56 -8.03 10.27
CA TRP A 29 -0.13 -8.21 10.03
C TRP A 29 0.72 -7.14 10.73
N GLY A 30 0.29 -6.67 11.90
CA GLY A 30 1.04 -5.66 12.66
C GLY A 30 1.27 -4.35 11.88
N GLY A 31 0.34 -3.96 11.01
CA GLY A 31 0.46 -2.77 10.16
C GLY A 31 1.17 -2.99 8.82
N SER A 32 1.77 -4.16 8.58
CA SER A 32 2.54 -4.47 7.38
C SER A 32 2.02 -5.73 6.67
N PRO A 33 0.99 -5.63 5.82
CA PRO A 33 0.39 -6.79 5.16
C PRO A 33 1.31 -7.45 4.13
N LEU A 34 1.18 -8.77 3.98
CA LEU A 34 1.96 -9.57 3.03
C LEU A 34 1.47 -9.33 1.59
N VAL A 35 2.38 -9.05 0.66
CA VAL A 35 2.06 -9.02 -0.77
C VAL A 35 1.69 -10.43 -1.23
N GLY A 36 0.44 -10.61 -1.67
CA GLY A 36 -0.08 -11.93 -2.02
C GLY A 36 -0.48 -12.80 -0.84
N GLY A 37 -0.61 -12.20 0.35
CA GLY A 37 -1.32 -12.80 1.49
C GLY A 37 -2.83 -12.74 1.28
N ASN A 38 -3.55 -12.06 2.18
CA ASN A 38 -5.01 -11.87 2.03
C ASN A 38 -5.37 -10.91 0.89
N VAL A 39 -4.41 -10.11 0.43
CA VAL A 39 -4.60 -9.06 -0.58
C VAL A 39 -3.48 -9.13 -1.63
N GLY A 40 -3.87 -8.94 -2.89
CA GLY A 40 -2.97 -8.75 -4.01
C GLY A 40 -2.19 -10.00 -4.44
N GLY A 41 -0.99 -9.81 -4.98
CA GLY A 41 -0.07 -10.89 -5.37
C GLY A 41 -0.35 -11.54 -6.72
N ALA A 42 -1.50 -11.27 -7.33
CA ALA A 42 -1.79 -11.72 -8.69
C ALA A 42 -0.87 -11.02 -9.71
N LYS A 43 -0.73 -11.60 -10.91
CA LYS A 43 0.14 -11.01 -11.95
C LYS A 43 -0.34 -9.62 -12.35
N GLU A 44 -1.64 -9.43 -12.33
CA GLU A 44 -2.37 -8.21 -12.67
C GLU A 44 -2.08 -7.08 -11.65
N ASP A 45 -1.73 -7.42 -10.41
CA ASP A 45 -1.46 -6.45 -9.35
C ASP A 45 -0.05 -5.87 -9.39
N ARG A 46 0.88 -6.46 -10.17
CA ARG A 46 2.29 -6.01 -10.23
C ARG A 46 2.41 -4.58 -10.75
N GLY A 47 1.60 -4.22 -11.75
CA GLY A 47 1.54 -2.86 -12.28
C GLY A 47 1.00 -1.88 -11.25
N ASN A 48 -0.07 -2.26 -10.54
CA ASN A 48 -0.70 -1.45 -9.50
C ASN A 48 0.28 -1.20 -8.33
N LEU A 49 0.94 -2.25 -7.82
CA LEU A 49 1.98 -2.13 -6.79
C LEU A 49 3.13 -1.22 -7.20
N THR A 50 3.52 -1.25 -8.48
CA THR A 50 4.55 -0.35 -9.01
C THR A 50 4.06 1.10 -8.98
N GLN A 51 2.82 1.34 -9.39
CA GLN A 51 2.20 2.67 -9.36
C GLN A 51 2.10 3.22 -7.93
N LEU A 52 1.70 2.39 -6.96
CA LEU A 52 1.61 2.78 -5.55
C LEU A 52 2.97 3.18 -4.97
N LYS A 53 4.04 2.46 -5.33
CA LYS A 53 5.41 2.82 -4.96
C LYS A 53 5.86 4.12 -5.61
N GLN A 54 5.58 4.31 -6.90
CA GLN A 54 5.91 5.54 -7.63
C GLN A 54 5.15 6.77 -7.12
N ALA A 55 3.91 6.57 -6.66
CA ALA A 55 3.11 7.59 -5.98
C ALA A 55 3.59 7.88 -4.55
N GLY A 56 4.55 7.11 -4.04
CA GLY A 56 5.10 7.28 -2.70
C GLY A 56 4.18 6.85 -1.57
N LEU A 57 3.13 6.06 -1.85
CA LEU A 57 2.16 5.61 -0.86
C LEU A 57 2.66 4.42 -0.03
N ILE A 58 3.47 3.56 -0.66
CA ILE A 58 4.05 2.37 -0.02
C ILE A 58 5.51 2.19 -0.42
N THR A 59 6.22 1.46 0.41
CA THR A 59 7.44 0.72 0.05
C THR A 59 7.20 -0.77 0.29
N THR A 60 8.13 -1.61 -0.17
CA THR A 60 8.11 -3.04 0.13
C THR A 60 9.43 -3.48 0.74
N PHE A 61 9.39 -4.41 1.68
CA PHE A 61 10.59 -5.00 2.27
C PHE A 61 10.46 -6.52 2.33
N SER A 62 11.59 -7.21 2.44
CA SER A 62 11.64 -8.65 2.66
C SER A 62 12.21 -8.91 4.03
N ASP A 63 11.53 -9.75 4.81
CA ASP A 63 11.96 -10.15 6.15
C ASP A 63 12.45 -11.60 6.17
N GLU A 64 11.81 -12.46 5.35
CA GLU A 64 12.18 -13.87 5.15
C GLU A 64 12.24 -14.21 3.65
N PRO A 65 12.99 -15.26 3.24
CA PRO A 65 13.01 -15.70 1.85
C PRO A 65 11.61 -16.05 1.34
N GLY A 66 11.19 -15.37 0.28
CA GLY A 66 9.87 -15.57 -0.33
C GLY A 66 8.75 -14.67 0.21
N SER A 67 9.00 -13.93 1.29
CA SER A 67 8.01 -13.01 1.88
C SER A 67 8.33 -11.56 1.52
N THR A 68 7.40 -10.89 0.86
CA THR A 68 7.48 -9.45 0.57
C THR A 68 6.33 -8.75 1.26
N TRP A 69 6.64 -7.79 2.10
CA TRP A 69 5.69 -7.08 2.95
C TRP A 69 5.50 -5.65 2.47
N VAL A 70 4.29 -5.12 2.65
CA VAL A 70 3.98 -3.72 2.42
C VAL A 70 4.38 -2.90 3.65
N ARG A 71 5.01 -1.74 3.41
CA ARG A 71 5.20 -0.70 4.42
C ARG A 71 4.59 0.59 3.92
N PHE A 72 3.58 1.08 4.62
CA PHE A 72 2.96 2.36 4.32
C PHE A 72 3.90 3.51 4.69
N THR A 73 4.03 4.47 3.78
CA THR A 73 4.74 5.73 4.08
C THR A 73 3.82 6.66 4.87
N ASP A 74 4.35 7.79 5.33
CA ASP A 74 3.52 8.83 5.98
C ASP A 74 2.41 9.35 5.04
N VAL A 75 2.71 9.47 3.73
CA VAL A 75 1.73 9.87 2.70
C VAL A 75 0.66 8.79 2.53
N GLY A 76 1.05 7.51 2.53
CA GLY A 76 0.10 6.40 2.50
C GLY A 76 -0.79 6.38 3.74
N ARG A 77 -0.21 6.50 4.94
CA ARG A 77 -0.97 6.55 6.20
C ARG A 77 -1.98 7.69 6.21
N ALA A 78 -1.57 8.90 5.79
CA ALA A 78 -2.47 10.04 5.67
C ALA A 78 -3.64 9.76 4.72
N LEU A 79 -3.37 9.20 3.53
CA LEU A 79 -4.41 8.82 2.57
C LEU A 79 -5.35 7.75 3.14
N ALA A 80 -4.84 6.74 3.83
CA ALA A 80 -5.67 5.73 4.48
C ALA A 80 -6.61 6.37 5.52
N THR A 81 -6.12 7.32 6.31
CA THR A 81 -6.91 8.08 7.30
C THR A 81 -8.00 8.93 6.64
N GLU A 82 -7.73 9.58 5.51
CA GLU A 82 -8.74 10.30 4.73
C GLU A 82 -9.90 9.38 4.29
N HIS A 83 -9.62 8.09 4.14
CA HIS A 83 -10.59 7.04 3.83
C HIS A 83 -11.13 6.31 5.06
N GLY A 84 -10.86 6.80 6.28
CA GLY A 84 -11.36 6.22 7.53
C GLY A 84 -10.67 4.93 7.97
N ILE A 85 -9.47 4.66 7.46
CA ILE A 85 -8.67 3.48 7.82
C ILE A 85 -7.47 3.93 8.66
N GLU A 86 -7.37 3.43 9.89
CA GLU A 86 -6.20 3.60 10.74
C GLU A 86 -5.27 2.40 10.63
N ILE A 87 -4.02 2.64 10.27
CA ILE A 87 -2.99 1.60 10.12
C ILE A 87 -2.21 1.50 11.43
N PRO A 88 -2.13 0.33 12.08
CA PRO A 88 -1.37 0.19 13.32
C PRO A 88 0.14 0.45 13.15
N ASP A 89 0.87 0.78 14.22
CA ASP A 89 2.32 1.08 14.19
C ASP A 89 3.21 0.28 15.18
N TRP A 90 2.64 -0.76 15.81
CA TRP A 90 3.28 -1.54 16.87
C TRP A 90 4.31 -2.56 16.37
#